data_AF-A0A3R7MIU1-F1
#
_entry.id   AF-A0A3R7MIU1-F1
#
_cell.length_a   1.000
_cell.length_b   1.000
_cell.length_c   1.000
_cell.angle_alpha   90.00
_cell.angle_beta   90.00
_cell.angle_gamma   90.00
#
_symmetry.space_group_name_H-M   'P 1'
#
loop_
_entity.id
_entity.type
_entity.pdbx_description
1 polymer ?
#
loop_
_entity_poly.entity_id
_entity_poly.type
_entity_poly.pdbx_seq_one_letter_code
_entity_poly.pdbx_strand_id
1 'polypeptide(L)'
;MASDRSVVMRSQRCNFELEKRRPVQFSAFFGISSLSTAIFGIVFGVLFYVMASISFTRSLLLKYPEFFTFGLFSRKGPKREDLVNMKFCVTLTGKGWEKKIEDPEQQHTDPPTVSKTVTVVGPDPGYFGTATIVSQCALTVLQEKDKLPKSGGVFPPGAAFVKTTLRSRLEDNGISFKVKE
;
A
#
# COMPACT_ATOMS: atom_id res chain seq x y z
N MET A 1 6.70 -3.26 3.13
CA MET A 1 5.43 -3.98 2.96
C MET A 1 5.04 -4.87 4.15
N ALA A 2 5.80 -4.91 5.26
CA ALA A 2 5.49 -5.79 6.41
C ALA A 2 4.10 -5.52 7.02
N SER A 3 3.62 -4.27 6.95
CA SER A 3 2.28 -3.88 7.39
C SER A 3 1.17 -4.35 6.46
N ASP A 4 1.40 -4.40 5.15
CA ASP A 4 0.33 -4.46 4.14
C ASP A 4 -0.49 -5.73 4.27
N ARG A 5 0.19 -6.89 4.39
CA ARG A 5 -0.48 -8.16 4.64
C ARG A 5 -1.32 -8.12 5.92
N SER A 6 -0.78 -7.58 7.01
CA SER A 6 -1.52 -7.52 8.28
C SER A 6 -2.76 -6.63 8.19
N VAL A 7 -2.66 -5.48 7.50
CA VAL A 7 -3.76 -4.54 7.30
C VAL A 7 -4.85 -5.15 6.41
N VAL A 8 -4.45 -5.80 5.32
CA VAL A 8 -5.38 -6.50 4.43
C VAL A 8 -6.09 -7.62 5.17
N MET A 9 -5.35 -8.54 5.83
CA MET A 9 -5.96 -9.65 6.57
C MET A 9 -6.93 -9.19 7.65
N ARG A 10 -6.60 -8.12 8.39
CA ARG A 10 -7.52 -7.52 9.38
C ARG A 10 -8.76 -6.91 8.73
N SER A 11 -8.60 -6.22 7.61
CA SER A 11 -9.74 -5.66 6.85
C SER A 11 -10.68 -6.76 6.38
N GLN A 12 -10.12 -7.86 5.86
CA GLN A 12 -10.88 -9.02 5.41
C GLN A 12 -11.64 -9.69 6.54
N ARG A 13 -11.00 -9.85 7.71
CA ARG A 13 -11.65 -10.38 8.91
C ARG A 13 -12.84 -9.52 9.34
N CYS A 14 -12.67 -8.20 9.46
CA CYS A 14 -13.77 -7.30 9.78
C CYS A 14 -14.91 -7.40 8.75
N ASN A 15 -14.59 -7.45 7.46
CA ASN A 15 -15.59 -7.57 6.39
C ASN A 15 -16.32 -8.92 6.41
N PHE A 16 -15.66 -10.00 6.82
CA PHE A 16 -16.30 -11.30 7.02
C PHE A 16 -17.24 -11.28 8.24
N GLU A 17 -16.78 -10.75 9.37
CA GLU A 17 -17.56 -10.67 10.61
C GLU A 17 -18.80 -9.76 10.47
N LEU A 18 -18.64 -8.60 9.85
CA LEU A 18 -19.68 -7.57 9.74
C LEU A 18 -20.60 -7.74 8.53
N GLU A 19 -20.06 -8.16 7.39
CA GLU A 19 -20.78 -8.13 6.10
C GLU A 19 -20.84 -9.51 5.42
N LYS A 20 -20.34 -10.57 6.09
CA LYS A 20 -20.27 -11.93 5.54
C LYS A 20 -19.59 -11.99 4.18
N ARG A 21 -18.59 -11.12 3.95
CA ARG A 21 -17.80 -11.14 2.70
C ARG A 21 -16.70 -12.19 2.78
N ARG A 22 -16.64 -13.06 1.78
CA ARG A 22 -15.58 -14.08 1.65
C ARG A 22 -14.18 -13.44 1.63
N PRO A 23 -13.23 -13.90 2.46
CA PRO A 23 -11.85 -13.48 2.38
C PRO A 23 -11.16 -14.06 1.13
N VAL A 24 -10.26 -13.28 0.56
CA VAL A 24 -9.37 -13.60 -0.55
C VAL A 24 -7.96 -13.92 -0.07
N GLN A 25 -7.29 -14.77 -0.83
CA GLN A 25 -5.86 -14.99 -0.67
C GLN A 25 -5.10 -13.73 -1.12
N PHE A 26 -4.16 -13.28 -0.28
CA PHE A 26 -3.42 -12.05 -0.53
C PHE A 26 -1.92 -12.27 -0.37
N SER A 27 -1.18 -11.85 -1.40
CA SER A 27 0.27 -11.79 -1.43
C SER A 27 0.70 -10.45 -2.02
N ALA A 28 1.69 -9.82 -1.41
CA ALA A 28 2.26 -8.56 -1.86
C ALA A 28 3.70 -8.78 -2.27
N PHE A 29 4.09 -8.22 -3.41
CA PHE A 29 5.42 -8.34 -3.97
C PHE A 29 6.00 -6.95 -4.25
N PHE A 30 7.30 -6.81 -4.05
CA PHE A 30 8.04 -5.63 -4.43
C PHE A 30 8.80 -5.91 -5.72
N GLY A 31 8.48 -5.18 -6.79
CA GLY A 31 9.12 -5.33 -8.09
C GLY A 31 10.43 -4.55 -8.16
N ILE A 32 11.50 -5.20 -8.63
CA ILE A 32 12.77 -4.55 -8.96
C ILE A 32 13.04 -4.82 -10.45
N SER A 33 13.49 -3.80 -11.18
CA SER A 33 13.65 -3.84 -12.64
C SER A 33 14.78 -4.75 -13.13
N SER A 34 15.77 -5.08 -12.29
CA SER A 34 16.89 -5.94 -12.67
C SER A 34 17.39 -6.81 -11.52
N LEU A 35 17.93 -7.98 -11.86
CA LEU A 35 18.52 -8.90 -10.88
C LEU A 35 19.76 -8.31 -10.21
N SER A 36 20.58 -7.57 -10.95
CA SER A 36 21.78 -6.91 -10.39
C SER A 36 21.42 -5.84 -9.37
N THR A 37 20.41 -5.01 -9.65
CA THR A 37 19.88 -4.03 -8.68
C THR A 37 19.32 -4.73 -7.44
N ALA A 38 18.65 -5.87 -7.61
CA ALA A 38 18.13 -6.65 -6.48
C ALA A 38 19.26 -7.19 -5.59
N ILE A 39 20.30 -7.79 -6.18
CA ILE A 39 21.47 -8.31 -5.44
C ILE A 39 22.18 -7.16 -4.71
N PHE A 40 22.43 -6.05 -5.40
CA PHE A 40 23.04 -4.86 -4.79
C PHE A 40 22.21 -4.33 -3.62
N GLY A 41 20.89 -4.24 -3.79
CA GLY A 41 19.98 -3.81 -2.73
C GLY A 41 20.01 -4.72 -1.50
N ILE A 42 20.11 -6.04 -1.68
CA ILE A 42 20.24 -7.00 -0.58
C ILE A 42 21.57 -6.80 0.16
N VAL A 43 22.69 -6.74 -0.57
CA VAL A 43 24.02 -6.54 0.02
C VAL A 43 24.08 -5.21 0.77
N PHE A 44 23.57 -4.14 0.16
CA PHE A 44 23.48 -2.82 0.78
C PHE A 44 22.60 -2.86 2.03
N GLY A 45 21.46 -3.55 1.99
CA GLY A 45 20.55 -3.70 3.13
C GLY A 45 21.19 -4.44 4.31
N VAL A 46 21.95 -5.51 4.06
CA VAL A 46 22.68 -6.25 5.10
C VAL A 46 23.78 -5.37 5.71
N LEU A 47 24.57 -4.69 4.88
CA LEU A 47 25.60 -3.77 5.36
C LEU A 47 24.99 -2.66 6.22
N PHE A 48 23.92 -2.04 5.73
CA PHE A 48 23.19 -0.99 6.45
C PHE A 48 22.66 -1.51 7.79
N TYR A 49 22.09 -2.72 7.82
CA TYR A 49 21.60 -3.34 9.06
C TYR A 49 22.71 -3.55 10.10
N VAL A 50 23.86 -4.08 9.68
CA VAL A 50 25.03 -4.26 10.56
C VAL A 50 25.51 -2.91 11.10
N MET A 51 25.66 -1.91 10.22
CA MET A 51 26.08 -0.57 10.61
C MET A 51 25.07 0.14 11.52
N ALA A 52 23.77 -0.06 11.32
CA ALA A 52 22.72 0.52 12.16
C ALA A 52 22.64 -0.14 13.54
N SER A 53 23.06 -1.40 13.66
CA SER A 53 23.05 -2.16 14.91
C SER A 53 24.15 -1.73 15.88
N ILE A 54 25.29 -1.26 15.38
CA ILE A 54 26.43 -0.79 16.18
C ILE A 54 26.30 0.71 16.44
N SER A 55 26.37 1.13 17.71
CA SER A 55 26.11 2.52 18.12
C SER A 55 27.02 3.55 17.46
N PHE A 56 28.32 3.24 17.33
CA PHE A 56 29.30 4.12 16.69
C PHE A 56 29.02 4.31 15.19
N THR A 57 28.86 3.22 14.43
CA THR A 57 28.57 3.31 12.98
C THR A 57 27.18 3.86 12.70
N ARG A 58 26.19 3.61 13.58
CA ARG A 58 24.88 4.27 13.50
C ARG A 58 25.01 5.78 13.64
N SER A 59 25.80 6.24 14.61
CA SER A 59 26.07 7.69 14.77
C SER A 59 26.71 8.26 13.50
N LEU A 60 27.63 7.53 12.89
CA LEU A 60 28.30 7.92 11.66
C LEU A 60 27.34 7.96 10.44
N LEU A 61 26.48 6.95 10.28
CA LEU A 61 25.40 6.90 9.28
C LEU A 61 24.48 8.13 9.39
N LEU A 62 24.08 8.49 10.61
CA LEU A 62 23.19 9.63 10.85
C LEU A 62 23.91 10.98 10.63
N LYS A 63 25.21 11.06 10.91
CA LYS A 63 26.00 12.28 10.73
C LYS A 63 26.31 12.56 9.26
N TYR A 64 26.60 11.53 8.46
CA TYR A 64 27.00 11.64 7.06
C TYR A 64 26.13 10.79 6.11
N PRO A 65 24.79 10.96 6.10
CA PRO A 65 23.90 10.11 5.30
C PRO A 65 24.21 10.18 3.81
N GLU A 66 24.60 11.34 3.29
CA GLU A 66 24.96 11.53 1.88
C GLU A 66 26.14 10.64 1.46
N PHE A 67 27.15 10.51 2.33
CA PHE A 67 28.32 9.67 2.07
C PHE A 67 27.94 8.19 2.06
N PHE A 68 27.24 7.71 3.09
CA PHE A 68 26.92 6.28 3.23
C PHE A 68 25.83 5.78 2.28
N THR A 69 25.04 6.70 1.73
CA THR A 69 23.97 6.35 0.79
C THR A 69 24.33 6.74 -0.64
N PHE A 70 25.59 7.11 -0.91
CA PHE A 70 26.05 7.55 -2.23
C PHE A 70 25.17 8.66 -2.84
N GLY A 71 24.73 9.59 -2.00
CA GLY A 71 23.87 10.72 -2.39
C GLY A 71 22.38 10.39 -2.50
N LEU A 72 21.95 9.15 -2.28
CA LEU A 72 20.53 8.78 -2.32
C LEU A 72 19.71 9.48 -1.23
N PHE A 73 20.31 9.71 -0.05
CA PHE A 73 19.69 10.43 1.04
C PHE A 73 20.54 11.63 1.47
N SER A 74 19.87 12.78 1.63
CA SER A 74 20.47 14.03 2.08
C SER A 74 19.66 14.63 3.22
N ARG A 75 20.35 15.41 4.08
CA ARG A 75 19.68 16.22 5.12
C ARG A 75 18.87 17.38 4.53
N LYS A 76 19.15 17.78 3.29
CA LYS A 76 18.40 18.84 2.58
C LYS A 76 17.02 18.37 2.10
N GLY A 77 16.78 17.05 2.13
CA GLY A 77 15.59 16.45 1.56
C GLY A 77 15.60 16.42 0.03
N PRO A 78 14.56 15.85 -0.59
CA PRO A 78 14.42 15.81 -2.05
C PRO A 78 14.09 17.19 -2.61
N LYS A 79 14.54 17.48 -3.83
CA LYS A 79 14.16 18.70 -4.53
C LYS A 79 12.69 18.61 -4.95
N ARG A 80 12.00 19.75 -4.96
CA ARG A 80 10.59 19.80 -5.35
C ARG A 80 10.36 19.28 -6.78
N GLU A 81 11.26 19.59 -7.69
CA GLU A 81 11.20 19.14 -9.09
C GLU A 81 11.24 17.61 -9.19
N ASP A 82 12.11 16.95 -8.41
CA ASP A 82 12.22 15.49 -8.37
C ASP A 82 10.91 14.87 -7.85
N LEU A 83 10.31 15.47 -6.82
CA LEU A 83 9.03 15.02 -6.28
C LEU A 83 7.87 15.16 -7.27
N VAL A 84 7.85 16.22 -8.08
CA VAL A 84 6.81 16.44 -9.09
C VAL A 84 6.89 15.40 -10.22
N ASN A 85 8.10 14.96 -10.56
CA ASN A 85 8.33 13.97 -11.61
C ASN A 85 8.19 12.51 -11.11
N MET A 86 8.33 12.28 -9.81
CA MET A 86 8.18 10.96 -9.20
C MET A 86 6.71 10.54 -9.10
N LYS A 87 6.42 9.27 -9.42
CA LYS A 87 5.10 8.67 -9.30
C LYS A 87 5.18 7.31 -8.63
N PHE A 88 4.19 6.97 -7.82
CA PHE A 88 4.01 5.59 -7.40
C PHE A 88 3.09 4.83 -8.37
N CYS A 89 3.30 3.53 -8.46
CA CYS A 89 2.44 2.62 -9.20
C CYS A 89 2.25 1.33 -8.38
N VAL A 90 0.99 0.93 -8.17
CA VAL A 90 0.63 -0.34 -7.55
C VAL A 90 -0.23 -1.13 -8.52
N THR A 91 0.19 -2.35 -8.83
CA THR A 91 -0.59 -3.28 -9.65
C THR A 91 -1.24 -4.31 -8.76
N LEU A 92 -2.56 -4.39 -8.80
CA LEU A 92 -3.39 -5.36 -8.09
C LEU A 92 -3.94 -6.36 -9.11
N THR A 93 -3.50 -7.61 -9.03
CA THR A 93 -4.03 -8.69 -9.89
C THR A 93 -4.79 -9.69 -9.04
N GLY A 94 -6.04 -9.95 -9.42
CA GLY A 94 -6.92 -10.92 -8.77
C GLY A 94 -7.37 -11.99 -9.75
N LYS A 95 -7.42 -13.24 -9.30
CA LYS A 95 -8.03 -14.36 -10.01
C LYS A 95 -9.24 -14.85 -9.23
N GLY A 96 -10.32 -15.17 -9.92
CA GLY A 96 -11.56 -15.65 -9.31
C GLY A 96 -12.47 -16.34 -10.32
N TRP A 97 -13.74 -16.48 -9.95
CA TRP A 97 -14.76 -17.14 -10.76
C TRP A 97 -15.79 -16.11 -11.22
N GLU A 98 -16.40 -16.37 -12.38
CA GLU A 98 -17.48 -15.52 -12.92
C GLU A 98 -18.75 -15.62 -12.07
N LYS A 99 -19.08 -16.84 -11.61
CA LYS A 99 -20.22 -17.08 -10.73
C LYS A 99 -19.81 -16.89 -9.28
N LYS A 100 -20.58 -16.11 -8.54
CA LYS A 100 -20.42 -15.94 -7.10
C LYS A 100 -21.18 -17.06 -6.36
N ILE A 101 -20.52 -17.71 -5.42
CA ILE A 101 -21.19 -18.56 -4.42
C ILE A 101 -21.68 -17.65 -3.29
N GLU A 102 -22.95 -17.77 -2.90
CA GLU A 102 -23.55 -16.94 -1.87
C GLU A 102 -23.01 -17.26 -0.48
N ASP A 103 -22.84 -18.55 -0.18
CA ASP A 103 -22.23 -19.00 1.07
C ASP A 103 -20.73 -18.63 1.09
N PRO A 104 -20.30 -17.74 2.01
CA PRO A 104 -18.90 -17.34 2.10
C PRO A 104 -17.96 -18.50 2.45
N GLU A 105 -18.46 -19.54 3.11
CA GLU A 105 -17.67 -20.68 3.61
C GLU A 105 -17.51 -21.79 2.58
N GLN A 106 -18.45 -21.91 1.63
CA GLN A 106 -18.40 -22.94 0.58
C GLN A 106 -17.35 -22.64 -0.51
N GLN A 107 -16.37 -23.52 -0.69
CA GLN A 107 -15.33 -23.34 -1.71
C GLN A 107 -15.83 -23.68 -3.12
N HIS A 108 -15.25 -23.01 -4.12
CA HIS A 108 -15.36 -23.47 -5.51
C HIS A 108 -14.57 -24.77 -5.67
N THR A 109 -15.11 -25.73 -6.41
CA THR A 109 -14.45 -26.99 -6.74
C THR A 109 -13.50 -26.85 -7.94
N ASP A 110 -13.84 -25.95 -8.86
CA ASP A 110 -13.11 -25.72 -10.10
C ASP A 110 -12.04 -24.63 -9.93
N PRO A 111 -10.98 -24.62 -10.75
CA PRO A 111 -9.99 -23.54 -10.73
C PRO A 111 -10.59 -22.18 -11.14
N PRO A 112 -10.01 -21.03 -10.70
CA PRO A 112 -10.45 -19.70 -11.11
C PRO A 112 -10.45 -19.51 -12.63
N THR A 113 -11.53 -18.96 -13.18
CA THR A 113 -11.73 -18.76 -14.64
C THR A 113 -11.51 -17.32 -15.11
N VAL A 114 -11.54 -16.35 -14.20
CA VAL A 114 -11.46 -14.91 -14.51
C VAL A 114 -10.24 -14.31 -13.84
N SER A 115 -9.55 -13.41 -14.54
CA SER A 115 -8.49 -12.58 -14.00
C SER A 115 -8.84 -11.11 -14.23
N LYS A 116 -8.56 -10.24 -13.25
CA LYS A 116 -8.67 -8.79 -13.40
C LYS A 116 -7.42 -8.12 -12.86
N THR A 117 -6.97 -7.08 -13.55
CA THR A 117 -5.82 -6.28 -13.09
C THR A 117 -6.23 -4.83 -12.92
N VAL A 118 -5.91 -4.25 -11.77
CA VAL A 118 -6.10 -2.83 -11.50
C VAL A 118 -4.75 -2.18 -11.28
N THR A 119 -4.48 -1.08 -11.98
CA THR A 119 -3.29 -0.26 -11.74
C THR A 119 -3.71 1.01 -10.99
N VAL A 120 -3.07 1.27 -9.86
CA VAL A 120 -3.24 2.50 -9.08
C VAL A 120 -2.00 3.36 -9.25
N VAL A 121 -2.16 4.56 -9.81
CA VAL A 121 -1.05 5.49 -10.09
C VAL A 121 -1.36 6.83 -9.45
N GLY A 122 -0.41 7.38 -8.71
CA GLY A 122 -0.52 8.70 -8.11
C GLY A 122 0.80 9.46 -8.11
N PRO A 123 0.87 10.58 -7.38
CA PRO A 123 2.09 11.36 -7.20
C PRO A 123 3.18 10.58 -6.47
N ASP A 124 4.21 11.27 -6.00
CA ASP A 124 5.28 10.65 -5.25
C ASP A 124 4.74 9.90 -3.99
N PRO A 125 5.27 8.72 -3.65
CA PRO A 125 4.73 7.90 -2.56
C PRO A 125 5.01 8.46 -1.15
N GLY A 126 6.03 9.32 -0.99
CA GLY A 126 6.53 9.74 0.33
C GLY A 126 5.96 11.07 0.84
N TYR A 127 5.59 11.98 -0.08
CA TYR A 127 5.20 13.34 0.22
C TYR A 127 3.79 13.62 -0.32
N PHE A 128 3.67 14.11 -1.55
CA PHE A 128 2.40 14.53 -2.14
C PHE A 128 1.36 13.41 -2.14
N GLY A 129 1.73 12.19 -2.56
CA GLY A 129 0.81 11.05 -2.59
C GLY A 129 0.29 10.70 -1.19
N THR A 130 1.19 10.55 -0.22
CA THR A 130 0.79 10.23 1.16
C THR A 130 -0.02 11.37 1.80
N ALA A 131 0.39 12.63 1.62
CA ALA A 131 -0.32 13.78 2.14
C ALA A 131 -1.75 13.87 1.56
N THR A 132 -1.91 13.64 0.26
CA THR A 132 -3.22 13.56 -0.39
C THR A 132 -4.06 12.44 0.21
N ILE A 133 -3.53 11.21 0.31
CA ILE A 133 -4.28 10.06 0.83
C ILE A 133 -4.76 10.33 2.26
N VAL A 134 -3.87 10.79 3.15
CA VAL A 134 -4.21 11.06 4.56
C VAL A 134 -5.26 12.18 4.67
N SER A 135 -5.12 13.25 3.89
CA SER A 135 -6.07 14.37 3.90
C SER A 135 -7.45 13.93 3.41
N GLN A 136 -7.53 13.13 2.35
CA GLN A 136 -8.80 12.63 1.85
C GLN A 136 -9.44 11.63 2.82
N CYS A 137 -8.65 10.78 3.48
CA CYS A 137 -9.15 9.93 4.56
C CYS A 137 -9.76 10.75 5.70
N ALA A 138 -9.06 11.80 6.17
CA ALA A 138 -9.54 12.64 7.26
C ALA A 138 -10.84 13.35 6.92
N LEU A 139 -10.93 13.91 5.71
CA LEU A 139 -12.15 14.56 5.22
C LEU A 139 -13.31 13.55 5.08
N THR A 140 -13.06 12.34 4.57
CA THR A 140 -14.07 11.27 4.52
C THR A 140 -14.57 10.91 5.91
N VAL A 141 -13.68 10.79 6.90
CA VAL A 141 -14.09 10.53 8.29
C VAL A 141 -14.98 11.65 8.83
N LEU A 142 -14.66 12.90 8.52
CA LEU A 142 -15.41 14.06 9.00
C LEU A 142 -16.79 14.18 8.34
N GLN A 143 -16.86 13.94 7.03
CA GLN A 143 -18.03 14.26 6.19
C GLN A 143 -18.98 13.07 5.99
N GLU A 144 -18.51 11.83 6.09
CA GLU A 144 -19.29 10.62 5.78
C GLU A 144 -19.43 9.70 7.01
N LYS A 145 -19.60 10.28 8.21
CA LYS A 145 -19.70 9.54 9.48
C LYS A 145 -20.77 8.45 9.46
N ASP A 146 -21.87 8.68 8.73
CA ASP A 146 -22.98 7.76 8.54
C ASP A 146 -22.60 6.48 7.76
N LYS A 147 -21.52 6.53 6.97
CA LYS A 147 -21.01 5.41 6.17
C LYS A 147 -19.82 4.68 6.81
N LEU A 148 -19.31 5.18 7.93
CA LEU A 148 -18.27 4.52 8.71
C LEU A 148 -18.85 3.41 9.60
N PRO A 149 -18.02 2.48 10.11
CA PRO A 149 -18.44 1.53 11.13
C PRO A 149 -19.10 2.25 12.33
N LYS A 150 -20.30 1.80 12.71
CA LYS A 150 -21.09 2.43 13.78
C LYS A 150 -20.57 2.12 15.18
N SER A 151 -19.91 0.99 15.35
CA SER A 151 -19.23 0.67 16.60
C SER A 151 -17.97 1.51 16.73
N GLY A 152 -17.74 2.10 17.90
CA GLY A 152 -16.46 2.71 18.21
C GLY A 152 -15.34 1.67 18.23
N GLY A 153 -14.11 2.08 17.94
CA GLY A 153 -12.94 1.19 17.97
C GLY A 153 -11.87 1.56 16.96
N VAL A 154 -10.95 0.62 16.75
CA VAL A 154 -9.84 0.75 15.79
C VAL A 154 -10.14 -0.12 14.57
N PHE A 155 -10.30 0.51 13.42
CA PHE A 155 -10.62 -0.19 12.17
C PHE A 155 -9.48 -0.07 11.15
N PRO A 156 -9.16 -1.15 10.43
CA PRO A 156 -8.28 -1.05 9.28
C PRO A 156 -9.01 -0.33 8.12
N PRO A 157 -8.27 0.38 7.26
CA PRO A 157 -8.87 1.25 6.24
C PRO A 157 -9.78 0.50 5.25
N GLY A 158 -9.45 -0.74 4.90
CA GLY A 158 -10.25 -1.55 3.98
C GLY A 158 -11.61 -2.01 4.55
N ALA A 159 -11.81 -1.89 5.87
CA ALA A 159 -13.11 -2.10 6.51
C ALA A 159 -13.80 -0.75 6.81
N ALA A 160 -13.02 0.26 7.25
CA ALA A 160 -13.55 1.57 7.60
C ALA A 160 -14.13 2.33 6.40
N PHE A 161 -13.45 2.30 5.25
CA PHE A 161 -13.78 3.14 4.11
C PHE A 161 -14.55 2.43 2.99
N VAL A 162 -14.85 1.13 3.13
CA VAL A 162 -15.40 0.29 2.06
C VAL A 162 -16.77 0.76 1.54
N LYS A 163 -17.53 1.49 2.36
CA LYS A 163 -18.85 2.05 2.01
C LYS A 163 -18.82 3.56 1.74
N THR A 164 -17.64 4.18 1.75
CA THR A 164 -17.47 5.65 1.63
C THR A 164 -17.11 6.07 0.21
N THR A 165 -17.10 7.38 -0.05
CA THR A 165 -16.64 7.93 -1.34
C THR A 165 -15.12 8.16 -1.41
N LEU A 166 -14.34 7.64 -0.45
CA LEU A 166 -12.89 7.85 -0.40
C LEU A 166 -12.20 7.56 -1.74
N ARG A 167 -12.56 6.47 -2.43
CA ARG A 167 -11.98 6.14 -3.74
C ARG A 167 -12.15 7.28 -4.75
N SER A 168 -13.38 7.78 -4.92
CA SER A 168 -13.67 8.88 -5.85
C SER A 168 -12.95 10.16 -5.44
N ARG A 169 -12.89 10.46 -4.13
CA ARG A 169 -12.12 11.60 -3.60
C ARG A 169 -10.63 11.49 -3.93
N LEU A 170 -10.05 10.28 -3.89
CA LEU A 170 -8.67 10.05 -4.31
C LEU A 170 -8.49 10.22 -5.83
N GLU A 171 -9.46 9.76 -6.64
CA GLU A 171 -9.49 9.97 -8.09
C GLU A 171 -9.49 11.47 -8.45
N ASP A 172 -10.37 12.24 -7.82
CA ASP A 172 -10.47 13.70 -8.00
C ASP A 172 -9.22 14.47 -7.56
N ASN A 173 -8.37 13.84 -6.74
CA ASN A 173 -7.14 14.43 -6.20
C ASN A 173 -5.86 13.78 -6.75
N GLY A 174 -5.93 13.23 -7.96
CA GLY A 174 -4.75 12.83 -8.72
C GLY A 174 -4.27 11.40 -8.49
N ILE A 175 -5.09 10.53 -7.90
CA ILE A 175 -4.80 9.09 -7.76
C ILE A 175 -5.74 8.30 -8.67
N SER A 176 -5.21 7.85 -9.80
CA SER A 176 -5.99 7.12 -10.81
C SER A 176 -6.07 5.62 -10.51
N PHE A 177 -7.25 5.03 -10.73
CA PHE A 177 -7.49 3.59 -10.67
C PHE A 177 -7.92 3.11 -12.05
N LYS A 178 -7.03 2.37 -12.74
CA LYS A 178 -7.28 1.88 -14.10
C LYS A 178 -7.49 0.37 -14.07
N VAL A 179 -8.68 -0.06 -14.50
CA VAL A 179 -9.01 -1.47 -14.66
C VAL A 179 -8.55 -1.93 -16.05
N LYS A 180 -7.82 -3.04 -16.10
CA LYS A 180 -7.52 -3.81 -17.31
C LYS A 180 -8.25 -5.15 -17.18
N GLU A 181 -9.10 -5.44 -18.16
CA GLU A 181 -9.71 -6.76 -18.35
C GLU A 181 -8.68 -7.75 -18.89
#